data_AF-A0A1G3XRL5-F1
#
_entry.id   AF-A0A1G3XRL5-F1
#
_cell.length_a   1.000
_cell.length_b   1.000
_cell.length_c   1.000
_cell.angle_alpha   90.00
_cell.angle_beta   90.00
_cell.angle_gamma   90.00
#
_symmetry.space_group_name_H-M   'P 1'
#
loop_
_entity.id
_entity.type
_entity.pdbx_description
1 polymer ?
#
loop_
_entity_poly.entity_id
_entity_poly.type
_entity_poly.pdbx_seq_one_letter_code
_entity_poly.pdbx_strand_id
1 'polypeptide(L)' 'MIATVLSQALEGKTKTNIMYDANLNYGQLQKYLPIFVSKGLIKISKQNGRVIYITTEKGKQFLDLYDGINELL' A
#
# COMPACT_ATOMS: atom_id res chain seq x y z
N MET A 1 1.33 8.37 5.54
CA MET A 1 0.30 7.30 5.63
C MET A 1 0.12 6.57 4.31
N ILE A 2 -0.37 7.21 3.23
CA ILE A 2 -0.58 6.54 1.92
C ILE A 2 0.74 6.05 1.30
N ALA A 3 1.75 6.93 1.25
CA ALA A 3 3.07 6.58 0.75
C ALA A 3 3.73 5.46 1.59
N THR A 4 3.59 5.51 2.91
CA THR A 4 4.09 4.47 3.82
C THR A 4 3.46 3.10 3.54
N VAL A 5 2.15 3.02 3.30
CA VAL A 5 1.49 1.74 2.95
C VAL A 5 2.02 1.19 1.63
N LEU A 6 2.13 2.05 0.61
CA LEU A 6 2.60 1.65 -0.71
C LEU A 6 4.08 1.26 -0.68
N SER A 7 4.94 1.94 0.08
CA SER A 7 6.35 1.57 0.17
C SER A 7 6.54 0.24 0.92
N GLN A 8 5.82 0.04 2.02
CA GLN A 8 5.89 -1.20 2.79
C GLN A 8 5.34 -2.41 2.01
N ALA A 9 4.38 -2.20 1.11
CA ALA A 9 3.81 -3.25 0.27
C ALA A 9 4.65 -3.55 -0.99
N LEU A 10 5.80 -2.92 -1.23
CA LEU A 10 6.66 -3.21 -2.39
C LEU A 10 7.13 -4.67 -2.45
N GLU A 11 7.49 -5.23 -1.29
CA GLU A 11 7.91 -6.63 -1.16
C GLU A 11 6.75 -7.61 -0.97
N GLY A 12 5.51 -7.09 -0.90
CA GLY A 12 4.33 -7.85 -0.57
C GLY A 12 4.18 -8.06 0.93
N LYS A 13 3.09 -7.52 1.50
CA LYS A 13 2.81 -7.67 2.93
C LYS A 13 1.39 -8.16 3.19
N THR A 14 1.21 -8.83 4.32
CA THR A 14 -0.11 -9.24 4.78
C THR A 14 -0.91 -8.02 5.23
N LYS A 15 -2.25 -8.15 5.27
CA LYS A 15 -3.14 -7.12 5.82
C LYS A 15 -2.71 -6.69 7.22
N THR A 16 -2.33 -7.65 8.06
CA THR A 16 -1.87 -7.41 9.43
C THR A 16 -0.58 -6.60 9.47
N ASN A 17 0.43 -6.95 8.67
CA ASN A 17 1.70 -6.22 8.67
C ASN A 17 1.50 -4.77 8.18
N ILE A 18 0.70 -4.56 7.13
CA ILE A 18 0.37 -3.20 6.64
C ILE A 18 -0.28 -2.37 7.75
N MET A 19 -1.14 -2.98 8.56
CA MET A 19 -1.80 -2.30 9.68
C MET A 19 -0.79 -1.77 10.69
N TYR A 20 0.14 -2.64 11.14
CA TYR A 20 1.16 -2.29 12.11
C TYR A 20 2.19 -1.30 11.54
N ASP A 21 2.69 -1.55 10.33
CA ASP A 21 3.78 -0.77 9.74
C ASP A 21 3.35 0.64 9.32
N ALA A 22 2.09 0.82 8.91
CA ALA A 22 1.54 2.12 8.54
C ALA A 22 0.80 2.83 9.68
N ASN A 23 0.85 2.27 10.90
CA ASN A 23 0.14 2.75 12.08
C ASN A 23 -1.36 3.01 11.81
N LEU A 24 -1.98 2.11 11.04
CA LEU A 24 -3.39 2.18 10.67
C LEU A 24 -4.23 1.42 11.68
N ASN A 25 -5.39 1.96 12.05
CA ASN A 25 -6.39 1.15 12.73
C ASN A 25 -7.19 0.29 11.71
N TYR A 26 -7.89 -0.73 12.23
CA TYR A 26 -8.67 -1.66 11.40
C TYR A 26 -9.70 -0.94 10.50
N GLY A 27 -10.36 0.10 11.01
CA GLY A 27 -11.34 0.88 10.24
C GLY A 27 -10.72 1.65 9.08
N GLN A 28 -9.57 2.27 9.30
CA GLN A 28 -8.81 2.96 8.25
C GLN A 28 -8.33 1.97 7.19
N LEU A 29 -7.79 0.82 7.59
CA LEU A 29 -7.32 -0.19 6.65
C LEU A 29 -8.48 -0.73 5.78
N GLN A 30 -9.63 -1.03 6.40
CA GLN A 30 -10.83 -1.45 5.67
C GLN A 30 -11.34 -0.39 4.69
N LYS A 31 -11.16 0.90 5.00
CA LYS A 31 -11.57 2.00 4.12
C LYS A 31 -10.58 2.22 2.96
N TYR A 32 -9.27 2.21 3.22
CA TYR A 32 -8.27 2.63 2.24
C TYR A 32 -7.75 1.50 1.35
N LEU A 33 -7.61 0.28 1.89
CA LEU A 33 -7.05 -0.84 1.14
C LEU A 33 -7.88 -1.19 -0.11
N PRO A 34 -9.23 -1.20 -0.08
CA PRO A 34 -10.04 -1.40 -1.28
C PRO A 34 -9.86 -0.28 -2.31
N ILE A 35 -9.62 0.96 -1.86
CA ILE A 35 -9.39 2.11 -2.75
C ILE A 35 -8.04 1.96 -3.47
N PHE A 36 -6.99 1.51 -2.78
CA PHE A 36 -5.70 1.26 -3.41
C PHE A 36 -5.76 0.11 -4.42
N VAL A 37 -6.52 -0.93 -4.11
CA VAL A 37 -6.76 -2.04 -5.04
C VAL A 37 -7.58 -1.60 -6.24
N SER A 38 -8.69 -0.85 -6.04
CA SER A 38 -9.54 -0.39 -7.13
C SER A 38 -8.85 0.62 -8.04
N LYS A 39 -7.97 1.47 -7.48
CA LYS A 39 -7.13 2.38 -8.26
C LYS A 39 -5.95 1.69 -8.96
N GLY A 40 -5.74 0.41 -8.69
CA GLY A 40 -4.66 -0.39 -9.25
C GLY A 40 -3.28 -0.01 -8.70
N LEU A 41 -3.21 0.60 -7.52
CA LEU A 41 -1.96 0.93 -6.82
C LEU A 41 -1.41 -0.27 -6.04
N ILE A 42 -2.31 -1.15 -5.59
CA ILE A 42 -1.98 -2.42 -4.92
C ILE A 42 -2.68 -3.56 -5.66
N LYS A 43 -1.98 -4.68 -5.85
CA LYS A 43 -2.55 -5.95 -6.28
C LYS A 43 -2.60 -6.93 -5.11
N ILE A 44 -3.60 -7.79 -5.13
CA ILE A 44 -3.72 -8.90 -4.18
C ILE A 44 -3.09 -10.13 -4.83
N SER A 45 -2.19 -10.80 -4.11
CA SER A 45 -1.57 -12.04 -4.54
C SER A 45 -1.60 -13.07 -3.41
N LYS A 46 -1.40 -14.35 -3.77
CA LYS A 46 -1.32 -15.44 -2.80
C LYS A 46 0.08 -16.05 -2.89
N GLN A 47 0.84 -15.95 -1.81
CA GLN A 47 2.16 -16.57 -1.68
C GLN A 47 2.16 -17.48 -0.46
N ASN A 48 2.65 -18.72 -0.62
CA ASN A 48 2.75 -19.71 0.46
C ASN A 48 1.43 -19.89 1.25
N GLY A 49 0.30 -19.91 0.53
CA GLY A 49 -1.04 -20.03 1.14
C GLY A 49 -1.58 -18.76 1.79
N ARG A 50 -0.79 -17.69 1.91
CA ARG A 50 -1.17 -16.42 2.55
C ARG A 50 -1.53 -15.35 1.52
N VAL A 51 -2.54 -14.54 1.84
CA VAL A 51 -2.90 -13.37 1.05
C VAL A 51 -1.94 -12.24 1.36
N ILE A 52 -1.30 -11.71 0.33
CA ILE A 52 -0.40 -10.56 0.40
C ILE A 52 -0.87 -9.46 -0.54
N TYR A 53 -0.56 -8.24 -0.17
CA TYR A 53 -0.83 -7.02 -0.90
C TYR A 53 0.49 -6.48 -1.40
N ILE A 54 0.62 -6.36 -2.72
CA ILE A 54 1.85 -5.95 -3.40
C ILE A 54 1.59 -4.64 -4.12
N THR A 55 2.47 -3.66 -3.95
CA THR A 55 2.42 -2.41 -4.70
C THR A 55 2.69 -2.67 -6.18
N THR A 56 1.82 -2.15 -7.05
CA THR A 56 1.96 -2.29 -8.50
C THR A 56 2.95 -1.24 -9.04
N GLU A 57 3.31 -1.37 -10.31
CA GLU A 57 4.13 -0.36 -10.99
C GLU A 57 3.46 1.03 -10.98
N LYS A 58 2.14 1.08 -11.15
CA LYS A 58 1.35 2.31 -11.01
C LYS A 58 1.41 2.87 -9.59
N GLY A 59 1.43 2.00 -8.58
CA GLY A 59 1.62 2.37 -7.18
C GLY A 59 2.99 2.99 -6.91
N LYS A 60 4.04 2.50 -7.56
CA LYS A 60 5.40 3.09 -7.50
C LYS A 60 5.46 4.46 -8.16
N GLN A 61 4.92 4.59 -9.36
CA GLN A 61 4.85 5.90 -10.04
C GLN A 61 4.08 6.94 -9.20
N PHE A 62 3.04 6.51 -8.48
CA PHE A 62 2.33 7.37 -7.55
C PHE A 62 3.20 7.79 -6.35
N LEU A 63 4.04 6.88 -5.83
CA LEU A 63 5.01 7.20 -4.78
C LEU A 63 6.03 8.23 -5.26
N ASP A 64 6.63 8.01 -6.42
CA ASP A 64 7.64 8.91 -6.98
C ASP A 64 7.06 10.32 -7.19
N LEU A 65 5.82 10.40 -7.69
CA LEU A 65 5.12 11.69 -7.83
C LEU A 65 4.80 12.32 -6.47
N TYR A 66 4.41 11.53 -5.48
CA TYR A 66 4.09 12.00 -4.14
C TYR A 66 5.33 12.54 -3.41
N ASP A 67 6.47 11.87 -3.56
CA ASP A 67 7.74 12.30 -2.98
C ASP A 67 8.25 13.60 -3.65
N GLY A 68 8.15 13.70 -4.98
CA GLY A 68 8.48 14.94 -5.70
C GLY A 68 7.59 16.13 -5.33
N ILE A 69 6.31 15.91 -4.99
CA ILE A 69 5.43 16.98 -4.47
C ILE A 69 5.80 17.38 -3.04
N ASN A 70 6.19 16.42 -2.19
CA ASN A 70 6.61 16.74 -0.81
C ASN A 70 7.95 17.48 -0.75
N GLU A 71 8.86 17.28 -1.70
CA GLU A 71 10.10 18.06 -1.77
C GLU A 71 9.88 19.53 -2.18
N LEU A 72 8.71 19.84 -2.75
CA LEU A 72 8.33 21.20 -3.17
C LEU A 72 7.51 21.96 -2.11
N LEU A 73 7.23 21.34 -0.95
CA LEU A 73 6.45 21.90 0.18
C LEU A 73 7.34 22.11 1.40
#